data_AF-A0A1V4AGJ5-F1
#
_entry.id   AF-A0A1V4AGJ5-F1
#
_cell.length_a   1.000
_cell.length_b   1.000
_cell.length_c   1.000
_cell.angle_alpha   90.00
_cell.angle_beta   90.00
_cell.angle_gamma   90.00
#
_symmetry.space_group_name_H-M   'P 1'
#
loop_
_entity.id
_entity.type
_entity.pdbx_description
1 polymer ?
#
loop_
_entity_poly.entity_id
_entity_poly.type
_entity_poly.pdbx_seq_one_letter_code
_entity_poly.pdbx_strand_id
1 'polypeptide(L)'
;MKVKVTGRRKPPFGRKAAALLLALALGGTTGAGSALGVDVTGDHLRIGSGAVLGSVSESVIGTSAKALGHHSVAIGYEAWATDDESYAIGCNAKATGGVSFAIGSNAKAKGMRSTALGFHAETDGQDSLALMGTTSTAATHGIAIGGQVTVADGVALGSYSKADTEAGQLGYLGNSSDGREWRATRAALSVGDTSSSTPASMRVTRQITGL
;
A
#
# COMPACT_ATOMS: atom_id res chain seq x y z
N MET A 1 2.40 76.53 -21.90
CA MET A 1 2.90 75.61 -20.85
C MET A 1 2.54 74.18 -21.26
N LYS A 2 3.48 73.44 -21.87
CA LYS A 2 3.25 72.05 -22.33
C LYS A 2 3.83 71.09 -21.29
N VAL A 3 2.98 70.41 -20.53
CA VAL A 3 3.42 69.36 -19.61
C VAL A 3 3.69 68.09 -20.42
N LYS A 4 4.97 67.75 -20.59
CA LYS A 4 5.41 66.51 -21.22
C LYS A 4 5.31 65.38 -20.19
N VAL A 5 4.26 64.56 -20.27
CA VAL A 5 4.12 63.36 -19.44
C VAL A 5 4.99 62.25 -20.04
N THR A 6 6.26 62.18 -19.65
CA THR A 6 7.12 61.02 -19.89
C THR A 6 7.01 60.06 -18.72
N GLY A 7 6.20 59.02 -18.88
CA GLY A 7 6.04 58.01 -17.84
C GLY A 7 5.48 56.69 -18.36
N ARG A 8 6.27 55.92 -19.13
CA ARG A 8 6.06 54.46 -19.12
C ARG A 8 6.77 53.94 -17.88
N ARG A 9 6.04 53.81 -16.77
CA ARG A 9 6.52 53.05 -15.60
C ARG A 9 6.83 51.63 -16.09
N LYS A 10 8.12 51.25 -16.09
CA LYS A 10 8.52 49.86 -16.27
C LYS A 10 7.73 49.04 -15.25
N PRO A 11 6.98 47.99 -15.65
CA PRO A 11 6.31 47.14 -14.68
C PRO A 11 7.38 46.60 -13.71
N PRO A 12 7.08 46.53 -12.39
CA PRO A 12 8.07 46.19 -11.35
C PRO A 12 8.64 44.77 -11.47
N PHE A 13 8.10 43.96 -12.36
CA PHE A 13 8.47 42.56 -12.54
C PHE A 13 9.01 42.37 -13.97
N GLY A 14 10.26 41.94 -14.10
CA GLY A 14 10.88 41.67 -15.40
C GLY A 14 10.05 40.68 -16.22
N ARG A 15 10.21 40.68 -17.56
CA ARG A 15 9.45 39.81 -18.49
C ARG A 15 9.34 38.34 -18.07
N LYS A 16 10.33 37.82 -17.33
CA LYS A 16 10.32 36.46 -16.75
C LYS A 16 9.29 36.25 -15.64
N ALA A 17 9.08 37.24 -14.77
CA ALA A 17 8.11 37.17 -13.68
C ALA A 17 6.66 37.34 -14.20
N ALA A 18 6.46 38.12 -15.26
CA ALA A 18 5.15 38.20 -15.95
C ALA A 18 4.80 36.88 -16.66
N ALA A 19 5.77 36.20 -17.27
CA ALA A 19 5.57 34.87 -17.86
C ALA A 19 5.29 33.79 -16.79
N LEU A 20 5.94 33.88 -15.63
CA LEU A 20 5.68 32.98 -14.50
C LEU A 20 4.26 33.19 -13.94
N LEU A 21 3.84 34.44 -13.71
CA LEU A 21 2.47 34.73 -13.26
C LEU A 21 1.41 34.30 -14.28
N LEU A 22 1.69 34.44 -15.58
CA LEU A 22 0.77 34.03 -16.63
C LEU A 22 0.66 32.50 -16.76
N ALA A 23 1.75 31.77 -16.55
CA ALA A 23 1.75 30.31 -16.50
C ALA A 23 1.00 29.76 -15.26
N LEU A 24 1.11 30.44 -14.11
CA LEU A 24 0.31 30.10 -12.92
C LEU A 24 -1.18 30.45 -13.08
N ALA A 25 -1.52 31.52 -13.81
CA ALA A 25 -2.90 32.00 -13.93
C ALA A 25 -3.74 31.30 -15.02
N LEU A 26 -3.12 30.57 -15.95
CA LEU A 26 -3.82 29.95 -17.09
C LEU A 26 -4.10 28.45 -16.93
N GLY A 27 -3.79 27.82 -15.78
CA GLY A 27 -4.12 26.41 -15.55
C GLY A 27 -3.64 25.48 -16.68
N GLY A 28 -2.49 25.80 -17.28
CA GLY A 28 -2.02 25.16 -18.50
C GLY A 28 -1.55 23.74 -18.24
N THR A 29 -2.44 22.76 -18.40
CA THR A 29 -2.10 21.34 -18.36
C THR A 29 -1.81 20.89 -19.78
N THR A 30 -0.62 21.24 -20.26
CA THR A 30 -0.10 20.60 -21.47
C THR A 30 0.45 19.24 -21.07
N GLY A 31 -0.08 18.19 -21.69
CA GLY A 31 0.38 16.81 -21.54
C GLY A 31 1.89 16.70 -21.45
N ALA A 32 2.34 15.73 -20.64
CA ALA A 32 3.74 15.31 -20.53
C ALA A 32 4.81 16.43 -20.52
N GLY A 33 4.65 17.49 -19.72
CA GLY A 33 5.75 18.47 -19.58
C GLY A 33 5.40 19.82 -18.98
N SER A 34 4.81 19.87 -17.78
CA SER A 34 4.78 21.12 -17.01
C SER A 34 6.22 21.47 -16.56
N ALA A 35 6.69 22.69 -16.82
CA ALA A 35 8.03 23.15 -16.42
C ALA A 35 8.27 23.15 -14.89
N LEU A 36 7.18 23.13 -14.10
CA LEU A 36 7.21 23.03 -12.63
C LEU A 36 6.97 21.60 -12.12
N GLY A 37 6.70 20.65 -13.03
CA GLY A 37 6.35 19.29 -12.67
C GLY A 37 5.05 19.17 -11.87
N VAL A 38 4.13 20.14 -11.95
CA VAL A 38 2.82 20.14 -11.27
C VAL A 38 1.73 20.48 -12.29
N ASP A 39 0.68 19.68 -12.31
CA ASP A 39 -0.45 19.71 -13.22
C ASP A 39 -1.71 19.41 -12.38
N VAL A 40 -2.67 20.34 -12.38
CA VAL A 40 -3.95 20.21 -11.66
C VAL A 40 -5.07 20.42 -12.67
N THR A 41 -5.88 19.39 -12.91
CA THR A 41 -6.98 19.41 -13.87
C THR A 41 -8.26 18.93 -13.20
N GLY A 42 -9.25 19.80 -13.00
CA GLY A 42 -10.45 19.44 -12.23
C GLY A 42 -10.08 19.05 -10.80
N ASP A 43 -10.45 17.83 -10.39
CA ASP A 43 -10.15 17.27 -9.06
C ASP A 43 -8.82 16.48 -9.04
N HIS A 44 -8.14 16.38 -10.19
CA HIS A 44 -6.95 15.58 -10.36
C HIS A 44 -5.65 16.35 -10.04
N LEU A 45 -4.74 15.72 -9.31
CA LEU A 45 -3.39 16.25 -9.02
C LEU A 45 -2.31 15.37 -9.65
N ARG A 46 -1.45 15.95 -10.49
CA ARG A 46 -0.29 15.29 -11.07
C ARG A 46 0.99 16.06 -10.75
N ILE A 47 1.94 15.39 -10.12
CA ILE A 47 3.26 15.94 -9.79
C ILE A 47 4.36 14.95 -10.24
N GLY A 48 5.40 15.44 -10.93
CA GLY A 48 6.59 14.66 -11.28
C GLY A 48 6.78 14.44 -12.79
N SER A 49 8.04 14.34 -13.22
CA SER A 49 8.39 14.04 -14.61
C SER A 49 7.98 12.60 -14.96
N GLY A 50 7.31 12.42 -16.10
CA GLY A 50 6.83 11.10 -16.52
C GLY A 50 5.71 10.51 -15.67
N ALA A 51 5.15 11.28 -14.72
CA ALA A 51 3.95 10.85 -13.99
C ALA A 51 2.77 10.67 -14.95
N VAL A 52 2.06 9.55 -14.81
CA VAL A 52 0.88 9.20 -15.60
C VAL A 52 -0.33 9.16 -14.69
N LEU A 53 -1.37 9.89 -15.06
CA LEU A 53 -2.65 9.87 -14.39
C LEU A 53 -3.70 9.38 -15.39
N GLY A 54 -4.47 8.36 -15.02
CA GLY A 54 -5.61 7.88 -15.80
C GLY A 54 -6.71 8.95 -15.86
N SER A 55 -7.62 8.84 -16.82
CA SER A 55 -8.69 9.82 -17.04
C SER A 55 -9.71 9.90 -15.90
N VAL A 56 -9.62 9.00 -14.91
CA VAL A 56 -10.54 8.85 -13.77
C VAL A 56 -9.79 8.60 -12.45
N SER A 57 -8.49 8.87 -12.41
CA SER A 57 -7.63 8.62 -11.25
C SER A 57 -7.47 9.89 -10.40
N GLU A 58 -7.45 9.81 -9.06
CA GLU A 58 -7.44 11.01 -8.21
C GLU A 58 -6.11 11.75 -8.24
N SER A 59 -4.99 11.06 -8.00
CA SER A 59 -3.73 11.75 -7.74
C SER A 59 -2.49 10.91 -8.05
N VAL A 60 -1.49 11.55 -8.65
CA VAL A 60 -0.16 10.98 -8.86
C VAL A 60 0.92 11.98 -8.45
N ILE A 61 1.86 11.55 -7.61
CA ILE A 61 2.95 12.39 -7.11
C ILE A 61 4.25 11.59 -7.13
N GLY A 62 5.12 11.82 -8.10
CA GLY A 62 6.44 11.19 -8.18
C GLY A 62 6.91 11.01 -9.61
N THR A 63 8.23 10.99 -9.80
CA THR A 63 8.83 10.68 -11.11
C THR A 63 8.44 9.27 -11.54
N SER A 64 7.92 9.13 -12.76
CA SER A 64 7.47 7.86 -13.35
C SER A 64 6.37 7.12 -12.54
N ALA A 65 5.69 7.81 -11.61
CA ALA A 65 4.55 7.26 -10.89
C ALA A 65 3.33 7.11 -11.82
N LYS A 66 2.45 6.15 -11.52
CA LYS A 66 1.28 5.82 -12.34
C LYS A 66 0.09 5.55 -11.46
N ALA A 67 -0.93 6.39 -11.54
CA ALA A 67 -2.26 6.09 -11.02
C ALA A 67 -3.18 5.92 -12.23
N LEU A 68 -3.62 4.69 -12.52
CA LEU A 68 -4.34 4.34 -13.77
C LEU A 68 -5.78 3.87 -13.53
N GLY A 69 -6.11 3.39 -12.33
CA GLY A 69 -7.46 2.95 -11.98
C GLY A 69 -8.38 4.10 -11.58
N HIS A 70 -9.68 3.83 -11.59
CA HIS A 70 -10.70 4.74 -11.09
C HIS A 70 -10.46 5.05 -9.60
N HIS A 71 -10.49 6.31 -9.21
CA HIS A 71 -10.19 6.76 -7.84
C HIS A 71 -8.81 6.34 -7.28
N SER A 72 -7.84 5.97 -8.13
CA SER A 72 -6.55 5.46 -7.64
C SER A 72 -5.56 6.56 -7.27
N VAL A 73 -4.62 6.25 -6.37
CA VAL A 73 -3.59 7.18 -5.87
C VAL A 73 -2.21 6.55 -5.93
N ALA A 74 -1.25 7.24 -6.54
CA ALA A 74 0.14 6.80 -6.62
C ALA A 74 1.13 7.88 -6.16
N ILE A 75 1.86 7.64 -5.08
CA ILE A 75 2.80 8.61 -4.49
C ILE A 75 4.18 7.96 -4.30
N GLY A 76 5.20 8.42 -5.02
CA GLY A 76 6.59 7.96 -4.92
C GLY A 76 7.23 7.73 -6.29
N TYR A 77 8.57 7.67 -6.33
CA TYR A 77 9.30 7.28 -7.54
C TYR A 77 8.85 5.89 -8.01
N GLU A 78 8.36 5.76 -9.25
CA GLU A 78 7.83 4.51 -9.83
C GLU A 78 6.70 3.84 -9.02
N ALA A 79 5.91 4.59 -8.23
CA ALA A 79 4.73 4.05 -7.53
C ALA A 79 3.59 3.77 -8.53
N TRP A 80 3.00 2.57 -8.53
CA TRP A 80 1.98 2.12 -9.49
C TRP A 80 0.68 1.69 -8.78
N ALA A 81 -0.40 2.43 -9.00
CA ALA A 81 -1.76 2.11 -8.58
C ALA A 81 -2.63 1.85 -9.83
N THR A 82 -2.68 0.60 -10.28
CA THR A 82 -3.15 0.27 -11.65
C THR A 82 -4.60 -0.20 -11.74
N ASP A 83 -5.22 -0.53 -10.62
CA ASP A 83 -6.59 -1.03 -10.55
C ASP A 83 -7.49 -0.01 -9.82
N ASP A 84 -8.81 -0.20 -9.90
CA ASP A 84 -9.78 0.72 -9.32
C ASP A 84 -9.65 0.76 -7.79
N GLU A 85 -9.75 1.96 -7.23
CA GLU A 85 -9.61 2.23 -5.79
C GLU A 85 -8.31 1.68 -5.21
N SER A 86 -7.23 1.61 -6.00
CA SER A 86 -5.92 1.16 -5.54
C SER A 86 -5.04 2.33 -5.05
N TYR A 87 -4.24 2.09 -4.01
CA TYR A 87 -3.43 3.11 -3.36
C TYR A 87 -1.98 2.63 -3.22
N ALA A 88 -1.06 3.21 -4.00
CA ALA A 88 0.36 2.88 -3.97
C ALA A 88 1.19 4.05 -3.43
N ILE A 89 1.78 3.91 -2.25
CA ILE A 89 2.52 4.99 -1.57
C ILE A 89 3.92 4.50 -1.18
N GLY A 90 4.94 4.89 -1.93
CA GLY A 90 6.34 4.54 -1.70
C GLY A 90 7.14 4.39 -2.99
N CYS A 91 8.47 4.38 -2.89
CA CYS A 91 9.35 4.10 -4.04
C CYS A 91 9.09 2.68 -4.56
N ASN A 92 8.71 2.53 -5.83
CA ASN A 92 8.36 1.26 -6.47
C ASN A 92 7.24 0.47 -5.76
N ALA A 93 6.35 1.16 -5.03
CA ALA A 93 5.15 0.54 -4.44
C ALA A 93 4.16 0.16 -5.55
N LYS A 94 3.49 -0.99 -5.46
CA LYS A 94 2.59 -1.50 -6.50
C LYS A 94 1.28 -1.99 -5.91
N ALA A 95 0.20 -1.23 -6.09
CA ALA A 95 -1.16 -1.63 -5.78
C ALA A 95 -1.85 -2.01 -7.11
N THR A 96 -1.92 -3.31 -7.39
CA THR A 96 -2.40 -3.84 -8.68
C THR A 96 -3.70 -4.63 -8.56
N GLY A 97 -4.21 -4.85 -7.34
CA GLY A 97 -5.57 -5.38 -7.14
C GLY A 97 -6.57 -4.27 -6.87
N GLY A 98 -7.83 -4.46 -7.25
CA GLY A 98 -8.89 -3.50 -6.94
C GLY A 98 -9.08 -3.30 -5.43
N VAL A 99 -9.30 -2.06 -5.00
CA VAL A 99 -9.46 -1.68 -3.58
C VAL A 99 -8.23 -2.05 -2.72
N SER A 100 -7.04 -2.11 -3.31
CA SER A 100 -5.81 -2.56 -2.64
C SER A 100 -4.95 -1.40 -2.12
N PHE A 101 -4.15 -1.66 -1.08
CA PHE A 101 -3.27 -0.68 -0.45
C PHE A 101 -1.83 -1.21 -0.40
N ALA A 102 -0.90 -0.59 -1.14
CA ALA A 102 0.53 -0.89 -1.10
C ALA A 102 1.31 0.32 -0.56
N ILE A 103 1.69 0.29 0.72
CA ILE A 103 2.33 1.42 1.41
C ILE A 103 3.71 1.00 1.91
N GLY A 104 4.76 1.60 1.36
CA GLY A 104 6.16 1.29 1.66
C GLY A 104 6.99 1.11 0.39
N SER A 105 8.30 1.29 0.51
CA SER A 105 9.20 1.06 -0.63
C SER A 105 9.17 -0.42 -1.05
N ASN A 106 8.92 -0.69 -2.33
CA ASN A 106 8.73 -2.03 -2.92
C ASN A 106 7.56 -2.84 -2.34
N ALA A 107 6.60 -2.22 -1.63
CA ALA A 107 5.39 -2.92 -1.20
C ALA A 107 4.54 -3.34 -2.42
N LYS A 108 3.93 -4.52 -2.39
CA LYS A 108 3.11 -5.03 -3.49
C LYS A 108 1.77 -5.57 -2.98
N ALA A 109 0.68 -4.91 -3.34
CA ALA A 109 -0.68 -5.37 -3.07
C ALA A 109 -1.33 -5.86 -4.37
N LYS A 110 -1.24 -7.17 -4.63
CA LYS A 110 -1.69 -7.75 -5.91
C LYS A 110 -3.11 -8.31 -5.85
N GLY A 111 -3.60 -8.68 -4.67
CA GLY A 111 -4.93 -9.21 -4.48
C GLY A 111 -5.99 -8.11 -4.41
N MET A 112 -7.22 -8.43 -4.81
CA MET A 112 -8.37 -7.54 -4.59
C MET A 112 -8.60 -7.37 -3.08
N ARG A 113 -8.87 -6.14 -2.63
CA ARG A 113 -9.05 -5.77 -1.21
C ARG A 113 -7.85 -6.14 -0.32
N SER A 114 -6.66 -6.30 -0.90
CA SER A 114 -5.46 -6.66 -0.14
C SER A 114 -4.71 -5.43 0.38
N THR A 115 -4.00 -5.59 1.49
CA THR A 115 -3.20 -4.52 2.12
C THR A 115 -1.78 -5.01 2.37
N ALA A 116 -0.80 -4.40 1.71
CA ALA A 116 0.63 -4.60 1.93
C ALA A 116 1.25 -3.31 2.50
N LEU A 117 1.64 -3.33 3.77
CA LEU A 117 2.21 -2.17 4.46
C LEU A 117 3.60 -2.48 5.04
N GLY A 118 4.63 -1.87 4.47
CA GLY A 118 6.03 -2.00 4.88
C GLY A 118 6.99 -2.18 3.71
N PHE A 119 8.30 -2.07 3.98
CA PHE A 119 9.33 -2.31 2.97
C PHE A 119 9.27 -3.76 2.47
N HIS A 120 9.05 -3.98 1.17
CA HIS A 120 8.91 -5.32 0.57
C HIS A 120 7.75 -6.19 1.11
N ALA A 121 6.73 -5.60 1.76
CA ALA A 121 5.53 -6.36 2.10
C ALA A 121 4.77 -6.76 0.82
N GLU A 122 4.26 -7.98 0.74
CA GLU A 122 3.63 -8.52 -0.46
C GLU A 122 2.33 -9.28 -0.13
N THR A 123 1.24 -8.95 -0.82
CA THR A 123 -0.01 -9.71 -0.76
C THR A 123 -0.34 -10.23 -2.15
N ASP A 124 -0.42 -11.55 -2.29
CA ASP A 124 -0.77 -12.21 -3.55
C ASP A 124 -2.26 -12.55 -3.59
N GLY A 125 -2.87 -12.78 -2.43
CA GLY A 125 -4.26 -13.23 -2.32
C GLY A 125 -5.27 -12.11 -2.12
N GLN A 126 -6.51 -12.37 -2.52
CA GLN A 126 -7.66 -11.51 -2.22
C GLN A 126 -7.87 -11.42 -0.69
N ASP A 127 -8.35 -10.28 -0.21
CA ASP A 127 -8.74 -10.05 1.19
C ASP A 127 -7.61 -10.37 2.19
N SER A 128 -6.35 -10.16 1.77
CA SER A 128 -5.17 -10.51 2.55
C SER A 128 -4.44 -9.30 3.11
N LEU A 129 -3.67 -9.52 4.17
CA LEU A 129 -2.95 -8.48 4.90
C LEU A 129 -1.49 -8.90 5.10
N ALA A 130 -0.56 -8.07 4.64
CA ALA A 130 0.88 -8.21 4.91
C ALA A 130 1.40 -6.92 5.57
N LEU A 131 1.89 -7.02 6.80
CA LEU A 131 2.44 -5.92 7.58
C LEU A 131 3.92 -6.20 7.90
N MET A 132 4.74 -5.16 7.84
CA MET A 132 6.14 -5.13 8.29
C MET A 132 7.12 -6.09 7.57
N GLY A 133 7.73 -5.62 6.46
CA GLY A 133 9.13 -5.94 6.11
C GLY A 133 9.39 -7.27 5.38
N THR A 134 10.26 -7.23 4.36
CA THR A 134 10.98 -8.27 3.53
C THR A 134 10.48 -9.71 3.43
N THR A 135 9.97 -10.30 4.51
CA THR A 135 9.43 -11.64 4.57
C THR A 135 7.90 -11.65 4.66
N SER A 136 7.25 -10.50 4.79
CA SER A 136 5.80 -10.42 4.94
C SER A 136 5.09 -10.74 3.61
N THR A 137 4.61 -11.98 3.47
CA THR A 137 3.85 -12.43 2.31
C THR A 137 2.50 -13.01 2.74
N ALA A 138 1.41 -12.67 2.07
CA ALA A 138 0.10 -13.25 2.36
C ALA A 138 -0.64 -13.82 1.13
N ALA A 139 -1.04 -15.10 1.25
CA ALA A 139 -2.00 -15.75 0.36
C ALA A 139 -3.45 -15.30 0.64
N THR A 140 -4.44 -15.87 -0.06
CA THR A 140 -5.85 -15.47 0.03
C THR A 140 -6.40 -15.56 1.45
N HIS A 141 -7.09 -14.51 1.91
CA HIS A 141 -7.54 -14.33 3.31
C HIS A 141 -6.43 -14.42 4.37
N GLY A 142 -5.16 -14.42 3.95
CA GLY A 142 -4.02 -14.60 4.84
C GLY A 142 -3.69 -13.33 5.61
N ILE A 143 -3.22 -13.50 6.86
CA ILE A 143 -2.70 -12.40 7.69
C ILE A 143 -1.24 -12.67 8.03
N ALA A 144 -0.35 -11.90 7.42
CA ALA A 144 1.08 -11.91 7.67
C ALA A 144 1.48 -10.62 8.40
N ILE A 145 2.09 -10.75 9.58
CA ILE A 145 2.68 -9.63 10.31
C ILE A 145 4.14 -9.97 10.57
N GLY A 146 5.04 -9.61 9.66
CA GLY A 146 6.46 -10.01 9.66
C GLY A 146 6.75 -11.45 9.24
N GLY A 147 5.71 -12.26 8.96
CA GLY A 147 5.83 -13.68 8.60
C GLY A 147 5.34 -14.01 7.19
N GLN A 148 5.36 -15.29 6.82
CA GLN A 148 4.95 -15.79 5.51
C GLN A 148 3.69 -16.64 5.63
N VAL A 149 2.66 -16.33 4.85
CA VAL A 149 1.46 -17.16 4.70
C VAL A 149 1.43 -17.68 3.26
N THR A 150 1.60 -18.99 3.09
CA THR A 150 1.65 -19.64 1.77
C THR A 150 0.38 -20.44 1.43
N VAL A 151 -0.59 -20.47 2.33
CA VAL A 151 -1.87 -21.18 2.19
C VAL A 151 -3.02 -20.24 2.52
N ALA A 152 -4.22 -20.51 1.98
CA ALA A 152 -5.38 -19.69 2.26
C ALA A 152 -5.75 -19.70 3.75
N ASP A 153 -6.31 -18.59 4.24
CA ASP A 153 -6.81 -18.42 5.61
C ASP A 153 -5.72 -18.58 6.70
N GLY A 154 -4.45 -18.62 6.31
CA GLY A 154 -3.32 -18.77 7.23
C GLY A 154 -2.98 -17.47 7.96
N VAL A 155 -2.49 -17.60 9.19
CA VAL A 155 -2.01 -16.47 10.00
C VAL A 155 -0.58 -16.71 10.44
N ALA A 156 0.32 -15.79 10.09
CA ALA A 156 1.73 -15.80 10.49
C ALA A 156 2.08 -14.48 11.20
N LEU A 157 2.46 -14.58 12.47
CA LEU A 157 2.80 -13.43 13.32
C LEU A 157 4.25 -13.53 13.77
N GLY A 158 5.06 -12.51 13.46
CA GLY A 158 6.47 -12.43 13.82
C GLY A 158 7.42 -12.78 12.66
N SER A 159 8.66 -12.31 12.80
CA SER A 159 9.75 -12.64 11.86
C SER A 159 9.98 -14.15 11.82
N TYR A 160 10.19 -14.69 10.61
CA TYR A 160 10.37 -16.13 10.33
C TYR A 160 9.15 -17.02 10.61
N SER A 161 8.04 -16.49 11.11
CA SER A 161 6.80 -17.27 11.23
C SER A 161 6.30 -17.67 9.84
N LYS A 162 5.86 -18.92 9.70
CA LYS A 162 5.33 -19.46 8.44
C LYS A 162 4.03 -20.21 8.67
N ALA A 163 2.99 -19.83 7.95
CA ALA A 163 1.72 -20.55 7.85
C ALA A 163 1.65 -21.22 6.48
N ASP A 164 1.94 -22.52 6.44
CA ASP A 164 2.08 -23.30 5.21
C ASP A 164 1.34 -24.64 5.25
N THR A 165 0.40 -24.79 6.18
CA THR A 165 -0.36 -26.03 6.37
C THR A 165 -1.80 -25.79 5.96
N GLU A 166 -2.24 -26.49 4.93
CA GLU A 166 -3.59 -26.44 4.40
C GLU A 166 -4.63 -26.84 5.46
N ALA A 167 -5.88 -26.41 5.23
CA ALA A 167 -7.01 -26.83 6.04
C ALA A 167 -7.15 -28.37 6.07
N GLY A 168 -7.55 -28.92 7.21
CA GLY A 168 -7.80 -30.35 7.39
C GLY A 168 -6.56 -31.21 7.66
N GLN A 169 -5.36 -30.62 7.77
CA GLN A 169 -4.15 -31.33 8.19
C GLN A 169 -4.06 -31.41 9.73
N LEU A 170 -3.49 -32.51 10.24
CA LEU A 170 -3.24 -32.68 11.67
C LEU A 170 -2.14 -31.69 12.14
N GLY A 171 -2.33 -31.13 13.33
CA GLY A 171 -1.43 -30.16 13.94
C GLY A 171 -0.21 -30.77 14.64
N TYR A 172 0.65 -29.92 15.18
CA TYR A 172 1.80 -30.35 15.98
C TYR A 172 1.36 -30.79 17.38
N LEU A 173 1.71 -32.03 17.77
CA LEU A 173 1.54 -32.52 19.13
C LEU A 173 2.81 -32.20 19.94
N GLY A 174 2.71 -31.24 20.86
CA GLY A 174 3.79 -30.96 21.80
C GLY A 174 3.97 -32.12 22.77
N ASN A 175 5.16 -32.74 22.81
CA ASN A 175 5.51 -33.69 23.84
C ASN A 175 5.58 -32.98 25.21
N SER A 176 4.51 -33.03 26.01
CA SER A 176 4.56 -32.70 27.44
C SER A 176 3.73 -33.69 28.24
N SER A 177 4.39 -34.42 29.14
CA SER A 177 3.83 -35.44 30.02
C SER A 177 3.21 -34.88 31.32
N ASP A 178 3.24 -33.57 31.55
CA ASP A 178 3.06 -33.01 32.90
C ASP A 178 1.76 -32.21 33.10
N GLY A 179 0.78 -32.34 32.20
CA GLY A 179 -0.59 -31.88 32.45
C GLY A 179 -0.80 -30.37 32.68
N ARG A 180 0.17 -29.52 32.30
CA ARG A 180 0.00 -28.06 32.34
C ARG A 180 -0.75 -27.58 31.10
N GLU A 181 -2.08 -27.72 31.15
CA GLU A 181 -2.99 -26.96 30.30
C GLU A 181 -2.82 -25.46 30.60
N TRP A 182 -2.61 -24.67 29.55
CA TRP A 182 -2.49 -23.22 29.68
C TRP A 182 -3.86 -22.59 30.03
N ARG A 183 -3.89 -21.76 31.07
CA ARG A 183 -5.02 -20.91 31.44
C ARG A 183 -4.59 -19.45 31.39
N ALA A 184 -5.05 -18.71 30.40
CA ALA A 184 -4.81 -17.28 30.32
C ALA A 184 -5.53 -16.54 31.46
N THR A 185 -4.82 -15.61 32.12
CA THR A 185 -5.39 -14.79 33.22
C THR A 185 -6.01 -13.46 32.72
N ARG A 186 -5.93 -13.18 31.41
CA ARG A 186 -6.61 -12.11 30.65
C ARG A 186 -6.95 -12.60 29.23
N ALA A 187 -7.71 -11.83 28.44
CA ALA A 187 -8.10 -12.21 27.07
C ALA A 187 -6.88 -12.63 26.23
N ALA A 188 -6.87 -13.88 25.75
CA ALA A 188 -5.79 -14.45 24.96
C ALA A 188 -6.18 -14.56 23.48
N LEU A 189 -5.19 -14.40 22.62
CA LEU A 189 -5.26 -14.77 21.21
C LEU A 189 -5.17 -16.30 21.12
N SER A 190 -6.29 -16.99 20.86
CA SER A 190 -6.32 -18.45 20.70
C SER A 190 -6.09 -18.84 19.24
N VAL A 191 -5.26 -19.86 19.01
CA VAL A 191 -5.07 -20.47 17.70
C VAL A 191 -5.28 -21.98 17.84
N GLY A 192 -6.48 -22.50 17.50
CA GLY A 192 -6.81 -23.94 17.54
C GLY A 192 -8.27 -24.35 17.82
N ASP A 193 -8.59 -25.65 17.64
CA ASP A 193 -9.88 -26.31 18.01
C ASP A 193 -9.70 -27.28 19.19
N THR A 194 -10.51 -27.10 20.24
CA THR A 194 -10.51 -27.91 21.47
C THR A 194 -11.82 -28.66 21.69
N SER A 195 -12.70 -28.73 20.68
CA SER A 195 -14.01 -29.36 20.80
C SER A 195 -13.95 -30.82 21.27
N SER A 196 -14.83 -31.16 22.20
CA SER A 196 -14.97 -32.51 22.78
C SER A 196 -15.51 -33.53 21.77
N SER A 197 -16.13 -33.07 20.69
CA SER A 197 -16.60 -33.91 19.58
C SER A 197 -15.50 -34.25 18.57
N THR A 198 -14.34 -33.59 18.65
CA THR A 198 -13.19 -33.85 17.78
C THR A 198 -12.21 -34.79 18.49
N PRO A 199 -11.82 -35.95 17.88
CA PRO A 199 -10.86 -36.89 18.45
C PRO A 199 -9.56 -36.23 18.88
N ALA A 200 -8.93 -36.69 19.97
CA ALA A 200 -7.78 -36.02 20.58
C ALA A 200 -6.57 -35.87 19.62
N SER A 201 -6.41 -36.80 18.67
CA SER A 201 -5.38 -36.73 17.62
C SER A 201 -5.63 -35.66 16.56
N MET A 202 -6.85 -35.10 16.48
CA MET A 202 -7.32 -34.12 15.48
C MET A 202 -7.44 -32.70 16.02
N ARG A 203 -7.17 -32.46 17.31
CA ARG A 203 -7.16 -31.12 17.88
C ARG A 203 -5.84 -30.43 17.53
N VAL A 204 -5.93 -29.23 16.95
CA VAL A 204 -4.75 -28.44 16.54
C VAL A 204 -4.65 -27.22 17.43
N THR A 205 -3.48 -26.94 18.01
CA THR A 205 -3.12 -25.62 18.55
C THR A 205 -1.78 -25.17 17.98
N ARG A 206 -1.64 -23.87 17.64
CA ARG A 206 -0.36 -23.28 17.21
C ARG A 206 0.15 -22.30 18.26
N GLN A 207 1.40 -22.48 18.65
CA GLN A 207 2.11 -21.84 19.76
C GLN A 207 2.40 -20.34 19.48
N ILE A 208 2.32 -19.49 20.52
CA ILE A 208 3.15 -18.28 20.64
C ILE A 208 4.10 -18.55 21.80
N THR A 209 5.39 -18.68 21.51
CA THR A 209 6.43 -18.97 22.50
C THR A 209 6.81 -17.75 23.34
N GLY A 210 7.02 -17.97 24.64
CA GLY A 210 7.59 -17.07 25.65
C GLY A 210 6.94 -17.40 27.01
N LEU A 211 7.62 -18.00 27.98
CA LEU A 211 9.02 -17.94 28.39
C LEU A 211 9.67 -19.32 28.51
#